data_AF-A0A7Z8E1X1-F1
#
_entry.id   AF-A0A7Z8E1X1-F1
#
_cell.length_a   1.000
_cell.length_b   1.000
_cell.length_c   1.000
_cell.angle_alpha   90.00
_cell.angle_beta   90.00
_cell.angle_gamma   90.00
#
_symmetry.space_group_name_H-M   'P 1'
#
loop_
_entity.id
_entity.type
_entity.pdbx_description
1 polymer ?
#
loop_
_entity_poly.entity_id
_entity_poly.type
_entity_poly.pdbx_seq_one_letter_code
_entity_poly.pdbx_strand_id
1 'polypeptide(L)'
;MAHSKKWFINGTLATAGIISSLFYFLKNKNKSPQQLKSIPPFFSGQAPFTIAHRGGMVMQPEQTQLAFDNAIEYGLDVFETDVRLSK
;
A
#
# COMPACT_ATOMS: atom_id res chain seq x y z
N MET A 1 14.39 -43.79 -31.97
CA MET A 1 15.30 -43.21 -30.94
C MET A 1 15.01 -41.73 -30.59
N ALA A 2 14.18 -40.98 -31.33
CA ALA A 2 13.86 -39.59 -31.00
C ALA A 2 12.80 -39.41 -29.87
N HIS A 3 11.90 -40.38 -29.71
CA HIS A 3 10.79 -40.31 -28.75
C HIS A 3 11.24 -40.51 -27.29
N SER A 4 12.16 -41.44 -27.04
CA SER A 4 12.73 -41.69 -25.70
C SER A 4 13.53 -40.49 -25.19
N LYS A 5 14.23 -39.77 -26.08
CA LYS A 5 14.99 -38.56 -25.73
C LYS A 5 14.08 -37.40 -25.31
N LYS A 6 12.92 -37.24 -25.96
CA LYS A 6 11.90 -36.25 -25.58
C LYS A 6 11.24 -36.56 -24.23
N TRP A 7 10.94 -37.83 -23.96
CA TRP A 7 10.37 -38.25 -22.68
C TRP A 7 11.34 -38.03 -21.53
N PHE A 8 12.64 -38.30 -21.75
CA PHE A 8 13.69 -38.00 -20.79
C PHE A 8 13.80 -36.49 -20.51
N ILE A 9 13.85 -35.65 -21.56
CA ILE A 9 13.91 -34.19 -21.42
C ILE A 9 12.68 -33.65 -20.67
N ASN A 10 11.47 -34.09 -21.04
CA ASN A 10 10.24 -33.67 -20.37
C ASN A 10 10.18 -34.13 -18.91
N GLY A 11 10.70 -35.33 -18.62
CA GLY A 11 10.85 -35.84 -17.25
C GLY A 11 11.79 -34.97 -16.42
N THR A 12 12.94 -34.55 -16.99
CA THR A 12 13.89 -33.67 -16.28
C THR A 12 13.32 -32.27 -16.03
N LEU A 13 12.51 -31.73 -16.94
CA LEU A 13 11.84 -30.44 -16.76
C LEU A 13 10.77 -30.52 -15.67
N ALA A 14 10.00 -31.60 -15.62
CA ALA A 14 8.98 -31.81 -14.60
C ALA A 14 9.60 -31.92 -13.19
N THR A 15 10.69 -32.68 -13.04
CA THR A 15 11.38 -32.81 -11.76
C THR A 15 12.01 -31.49 -11.31
N ALA A 16 12.63 -30.75 -12.22
CA ALA A 16 13.17 -29.42 -11.93
C ALA A 16 12.08 -28.44 -11.45
N GLY A 17 10.89 -28.47 -12.06
CA GLY A 17 9.74 -27.67 -11.64
C GLY A 17 9.26 -28.00 -10.23
N ILE A 18 9.14 -29.28 -9.90
CA ILE A 18 8.72 -29.75 -8.56
C ILE A 18 9.74 -29.31 -7.50
N ILE A 19 11.04 -29.50 -7.77
CA ILE A 19 12.11 -29.12 -6.84
C ILE A 19 12.15 -27.60 -6.63
N SER A 20 12.03 -26.83 -7.70
CA SER A 20 11.99 -25.35 -7.64
C SER A 20 10.80 -24.85 -6.81
N SER A 21 9.61 -25.42 -7.03
CA SER A 21 8.41 -25.10 -6.26
C SER A 21 8.55 -25.45 -4.78
N LEU A 22 9.09 -26.63 -4.48
CA LEU A 22 9.33 -27.06 -3.10
C LEU A 22 10.34 -26.13 -2.41
N PHE A 23 11.42 -25.76 -3.10
CA PHE A 23 12.41 -24.82 -2.59
C PHE A 23 11.82 -23.42 -2.33
N TYR A 24 11.01 -22.90 -3.26
CA TYR A 24 10.32 -21.63 -3.09
C TYR A 24 9.38 -21.63 -1.88
N PHE A 25 8.61 -22.71 -1.72
CA PHE A 25 7.72 -22.88 -0.58
C PHE A 25 8.50 -22.93 0.73
N LEU A 26 9.51 -23.80 0.83
CA LEU A 26 10.36 -23.92 2.03
C LEU A 26 11.04 -22.59 2.40
N LYS A 27 11.49 -21.81 1.42
CA LYS A 27 12.10 -20.49 1.64
C LYS A 27 11.09 -19.45 2.16
N ASN A 28 9.85 -19.48 1.67
CA ASN A 28 8.84 -18.47 2.03
C ASN A 28 7.97 -18.84 3.24
N LYS A 29 7.98 -20.10 3.71
CA LYS A 29 7.15 -20.55 4.86
C LYS A 29 7.33 -19.71 6.13
N ASN A 30 8.54 -19.21 6.36
CA ASN A 30 8.90 -18.50 7.59
C ASN A 30 8.97 -16.98 7.39
N LYS A 31 8.42 -16.44 6.30
CA LYS A 31 8.24 -14.98 6.21
C LYS A 31 7.29 -14.58 7.33
N SER A 32 7.82 -13.85 8.30
CA SER A 32 7.01 -13.23 9.35
C SER A 32 5.80 -12.57 8.70
N PRO A 33 4.58 -12.80 9.21
CA PRO A 33 3.46 -11.93 8.89
C PRO A 33 3.96 -10.50 9.03
N GLN A 34 3.69 -9.65 8.03
CA GLN A 34 3.99 -8.24 8.15
C GLN A 34 3.33 -7.77 9.45
N GLN A 35 4.15 -7.31 10.39
CA GLN A 35 3.65 -6.84 11.67
C GLN A 35 2.68 -5.70 11.36
N LEU A 36 1.40 -5.89 11.72
CA LEU A 36 0.40 -4.86 11.53
C LEU A 36 0.87 -3.63 12.30
N LYS A 37 1.01 -2.51 11.59
CA LYS A 37 1.33 -1.24 12.23
C LYS A 37 0.18 -0.88 13.17
N SER A 38 0.51 -0.42 14.37
CA SER A 38 -0.51 0.12 15.28
C SER A 38 -1.16 1.33 14.63
N ILE A 39 -2.49 1.40 14.74
CA ILE A 39 -3.26 2.55 14.28
C ILE A 39 -2.89 3.75 15.17
N PRO A 40 -2.48 4.89 14.60
CA PRO A 40 -2.19 6.08 15.40
C PRO A 40 -3.39 6.53 16.24
N PRO A 41 -3.20 7.05 17.47
CA PRO A 41 -4.31 7.46 18.35
C PRO A 41 -5.27 8.47 17.71
N PHE A 42 -4.80 9.29 16.77
CA PHE A 42 -5.64 10.21 15.99
C PHE A 42 -6.82 9.49 15.31
N PHE A 43 -6.61 8.27 14.78
CA PHE A 43 -7.63 7.50 14.09
C PHE A 43 -8.47 6.62 15.02
N SER A 44 -8.43 6.85 16.34
CA SER A 44 -9.30 6.17 17.30
C SER A 44 -10.71 6.75 17.39
N GLY A 45 -10.95 7.91 16.75
CA GLY A 45 -12.27 8.55 16.67
C GLY A 45 -13.29 7.79 15.82
N GLN A 46 -14.52 8.31 15.81
CA GLN A 46 -15.62 7.72 15.05
C GLN A 46 -15.52 8.05 13.57
N ALA A 47 -15.45 7.01 12.72
CA ALA A 47 -15.49 7.16 11.27
C ALA A 47 -16.93 7.45 10.75
N PRO A 48 -17.09 8.06 9.56
CA PRO A 48 -16.02 8.49 8.62
C PRO A 48 -15.35 9.82 9.03
N PHE A 49 -14.07 9.95 8.72
CA PHE A 49 -13.35 11.23 8.83
C PHE A 49 -13.63 12.09 7.60
N THR A 50 -13.87 13.37 7.84
CA THR A 50 -14.07 14.42 6.84
C THR A 50 -12.75 15.15 6.57
N ILE A 51 -12.34 15.20 5.31
CA ILE A 51 -11.02 15.71 4.91
C ILE A 51 -11.20 16.92 3.99
N ALA A 52 -10.71 18.08 4.43
CA ALA A 52 -10.74 19.32 3.67
C ALA A 52 -9.64 19.31 2.60
N HIS A 53 -9.99 18.88 1.38
CA HIS A 53 -9.09 18.81 0.23
C HIS A 53 -8.44 20.18 -0.06
N ARG A 54 -7.10 20.22 -0.04
CA ARG A 54 -6.24 21.41 -0.20
C ARG A 54 -6.61 22.57 0.73
N GLY A 55 -7.00 22.23 1.95
CA GLY A 55 -7.51 23.15 2.97
C GLY A 55 -8.99 23.51 2.83
N GLY A 56 -9.76 22.88 1.93
CA GLY A 56 -11.14 23.29 1.66
C GLY A 56 -11.24 24.29 0.52
N MET A 57 -10.52 24.01 -0.57
CA MET A 57 -10.34 24.86 -1.76
C MET A 57 -11.62 25.35 -2.45
N VAL A 58 -12.77 24.78 -2.11
CA VAL A 58 -14.08 25.20 -2.64
C VAL A 58 -14.52 26.52 -1.99
N MET A 59 -14.16 26.75 -0.73
CA MET A 59 -14.65 27.88 0.08
C MET A 59 -13.66 29.05 0.11
N GLN A 60 -12.36 28.75 0.06
CA GLN A 60 -11.27 29.70 0.19
C GLN A 60 -10.11 29.32 -0.75
N PRO A 61 -9.16 30.22 -1.04
CA PRO A 61 -8.01 29.91 -1.87
C PRO A 61 -7.21 28.71 -1.33
N GLU A 62 -6.99 27.70 -2.17
CA GLU A 62 -6.28 26.46 -1.84
C GLU A 62 -4.90 26.68 -1.19
N GLN A 63 -4.52 25.77 -0.28
CA GLN A 63 -3.22 25.77 0.40
C GLN A 63 -2.86 27.09 1.11
N THR A 64 -3.86 27.90 1.50
CA THR A 64 -3.67 29.11 2.29
C THR A 64 -4.14 28.91 3.73
N GLN A 65 -3.63 29.74 4.63
CA GLN A 65 -4.12 29.79 6.01
C GLN A 65 -5.64 30.02 6.07
N LEU A 66 -6.19 30.87 5.19
CA LEU A 66 -7.63 31.14 5.13
C LEU A 66 -8.45 29.86 4.88
N ALA A 67 -7.98 28.98 4.00
CA ALA A 67 -8.63 27.71 3.75
C ALA A 67 -8.56 26.79 4.99
N PHE A 68 -7.36 26.66 5.59
CA PHE A 68 -7.20 25.85 6.80
C PHE A 68 -8.03 26.35 7.99
N ASP A 69 -8.07 27.66 8.22
CA ASP A 69 -8.89 28.28 9.27
C ASP A 69 -10.39 28.02 9.02
N ASN A 70 -10.83 28.16 7.78
CA ASN A 70 -12.20 27.81 7.38
C ASN A 70 -12.49 26.32 7.64
N ALA A 71 -11.58 25.41 7.30
CA ALA A 71 -11.79 23.98 7.57
C ALA A 71 -11.99 23.68 9.08
N ILE A 72 -11.24 24.37 9.94
CA ILE A 72 -11.40 24.28 11.40
C ILE A 72 -12.75 24.85 11.84
N GLU A 73 -13.16 26.00 11.31
CA GLU A 73 -14.44 26.64 11.62
C GLU A 73 -15.64 25.73 11.29
N TYR A 74 -15.59 25.00 10.17
CA TYR A 74 -16.62 24.04 9.78
C TYR A 74 -16.54 22.68 10.51
N GLY A 75 -15.57 22.51 11.42
CA GLY A 75 -15.43 21.30 12.23
C GLY A 75 -14.99 20.07 11.45
N LEU A 76 -14.21 20.25 10.36
CA LEU A 76 -13.63 19.13 9.62
C LEU A 76 -12.54 18.44 10.44
N ASP A 77 -12.40 17.12 10.27
CA ASP A 77 -11.47 16.32 11.08
C ASP A 77 -10.00 16.53 10.66
N VAL A 78 -9.76 16.74 9.37
CA VAL A 78 -8.43 16.87 8.77
C VAL A 78 -8.45 17.94 7.69
N PHE A 79 -7.38 18.74 7.58
CA PHE A 79 -7.08 19.47 6.34
C PHE A 79 -5.93 18.78 5.59
N GLU A 80 -6.05 18.73 4.27
CA GLU A 80 -5.03 18.16 3.39
C GLU A 80 -4.18 19.29 2.78
N THR A 81 -2.89 19.01 2.56
CA THR A 81 -1.94 19.97 1.99
C THR A 81 -0.89 19.27 1.12
N ASP A 82 -0.56 19.88 -0.01
CA ASP A 82 0.52 19.42 -0.88
C ASP A 82 1.84 20.13 -0.53
N VAL A 83 2.86 19.37 -0.14
CA VAL A 83 4.18 19.94 0.19
C VAL A 83 5.06 20.04 -1.07
N ARG A 84 5.69 21.20 -1.27
CA ARG A 84 6.68 21.47 -2.34
C ARG A 84 7.99 21.96 -1.73
N LEU A 85 9.09 21.83 -2.48
CA LEU A 85 10.41 22.31 -2.08
C LEU A 85 10.73 23.64 -2.79
N SER A 86 11.36 24.58 -2.07
CA SER A 86 11.93 25.79 -2.65
C SER A 86 13.28 25.49 -3.34
N LYS A 87 13.75 26.44 -4.16
CA LYS A 87 15.09 26.41 -4.74
C LYS A 87 16.18 26.63 -3.69
#